data_AF-A0A529MFX3-F1
#
_entry.id   AF-A0A529MFX3-F1
#
_cell.length_a   1.000
_cell.length_b   1.000
_cell.length_c   1.000
_cell.angle_alpha   90.00
_cell.angle_beta   90.00
_cell.angle_gamma   90.00
#
_symmetry.space_group_name_H-M   'P 1'
#
loop_
_entity.id
_entity.type
_entity.pdbx_description
1 polymer ?
#
loop_
_entity_poly.entity_id
_entity_poly.type
_entity_poly.pdbx_seq_one_letter_code
_entity_poly.pdbx_strand_id
1 'polypeptide(L)'
;LKDEARKAGVVYTGAAGDEPACTLEIIGFAKSLGFTIVAAGKGKNNPLKIDAMPADYEKEASERNMNARMLVEFVDGSKTAIEMVAIANATGLVPDVPG
;
A
#
# COMPACT_ATOMS: atom_id res chain seq x y z
N LEU A 1 5.69 6.32 -15.89
CA LEU A 1 4.43 7.09 -16.12
C LEU A 1 4.55 8.56 -15.73
N LYS A 2 5.06 8.89 -14.53
CA LYS A 2 5.16 10.31 -14.09
C LYS A 2 5.95 11.21 -15.05
N ASP A 3 7.07 10.75 -15.58
CA ASP A 3 7.87 11.56 -16.52
C ASP A 3 7.18 11.76 -17.86
N GLU A 4 6.49 10.74 -18.37
CA GLU A 4 5.69 10.84 -19.60
C GLU A 4 4.51 11.81 -19.42
N ALA A 5 3.82 11.76 -18.28
CA ALA A 5 2.77 12.73 -17.96
C ALA A 5 3.31 14.17 -17.92
N ARG A 6 4.52 14.37 -17.37
CA ARG A 6 5.20 15.68 -17.36
C ARG A 6 5.51 16.16 -18.78
N LYS A 7 6.04 15.29 -19.65
CA LYS A 7 6.32 15.62 -21.06
C LYS A 7 5.05 16.01 -21.83
N ALA A 8 3.93 15.35 -21.52
CA ALA A 8 2.64 15.61 -22.16
C ALA A 8 1.85 16.78 -21.53
N GLY A 9 2.36 17.42 -20.47
CA GLY A 9 1.66 18.52 -19.79
C GLY A 9 0.41 18.10 -19.03
N VAL A 10 0.29 16.81 -18.66
CA VAL A 10 -0.87 16.26 -17.93
C VAL A 10 -0.50 15.85 -16.50
N VAL A 11 -1.52 15.75 -15.64
CA VAL A 11 -1.35 15.34 -14.24
C VAL A 11 -1.39 13.81 -14.13
N TYR A 12 -0.42 13.26 -13.40
CA TYR A 12 -0.43 11.88 -12.92
C TYR A 12 -0.41 11.89 -11.40
N THR A 13 -1.34 11.17 -10.79
CA THR A 13 -1.52 11.07 -9.35
C THR A 13 -1.96 9.65 -8.97
N GLY A 14 -1.66 9.25 -7.72
CA GLY A 14 -2.33 8.11 -7.10
C GLY A 14 -3.83 8.40 -6.89
N ALA A 15 -4.63 7.35 -6.75
CA ALA A 15 -6.06 7.47 -6.47
C ALA A 15 -6.29 7.61 -4.95
N ALA A 16 -7.14 8.55 -4.56
CA ALA A 16 -7.58 8.68 -3.17
C ALA A 16 -8.39 7.46 -2.72
N GLY A 17 -8.33 7.13 -1.43
CA GLY A 17 -9.11 6.06 -0.80
C GLY A 17 -8.33 4.78 -0.47
N ASP A 18 -7.19 4.53 -1.12
CA ASP A 18 -6.27 3.43 -0.77
C ASP A 18 -5.25 3.90 0.28
N GLU A 19 -4.69 2.96 1.06
CA GLU A 19 -3.79 3.25 2.17
C GLU A 19 -2.62 4.18 1.82
N PRO A 20 -1.95 4.07 0.65
CA PRO A 20 -0.88 4.99 0.30
C PRO A 20 -1.34 6.44 0.18
N ALA A 21 -2.48 6.70 -0.47
CA ALA A 21 -2.98 8.06 -0.67
C ALA A 21 -3.45 8.67 0.66
N CYS A 22 -4.20 7.89 1.46
CA CYS A 22 -4.63 8.33 2.79
C CYS A 22 -3.44 8.61 3.72
N THR A 23 -2.37 7.81 3.64
CA THR A 23 -1.15 8.06 4.42
C THR A 23 -0.44 9.33 3.96
N LEU A 24 -0.43 9.63 2.65
CA LEU A 24 0.15 10.87 2.13
C LEU A 24 -0.59 12.12 2.60
N GLU A 25 -1.91 12.06 2.81
CA GLU A 25 -2.67 13.17 3.40
C GLU A 25 -2.19 13.48 4.83
N ILE A 26 -2.02 12.45 5.66
CA ILE A 26 -1.53 12.58 7.03
C ILE A 26 -0.08 13.12 7.05
N ILE A 27 0.79 12.58 6.19
CA ILE A 27 2.16 13.06 6.03
C ILE A 27 2.18 14.53 5.60
N GLY A 28 1.32 14.90 4.64
CA GLY A 28 1.21 16.28 4.15
C GLY A 28 0.79 17.24 5.26
N PHE A 29 -0.18 16.84 6.09
CA PHE A 29 -0.61 17.61 7.26
C PHE A 29 0.52 17.81 8.26
N ALA A 30 1.18 16.73 8.68
CA ALA A 30 2.28 16.80 9.65
C ALA A 30 3.47 17.64 9.14
N LYS A 31 3.84 17.51 7.85
CA LYS A 31 4.87 18.35 7.23
C LYS A 31 4.46 19.83 7.20
N SER A 32 3.20 20.13 6.95
CA SER A 32 2.68 21.51 6.94
C SER A 32 2.74 22.18 8.32
N LEU A 33 2.71 21.38 9.40
CA LEU A 33 2.93 21.84 10.78
C LEU A 33 4.42 21.94 11.17
N GLY A 34 5.34 21.58 10.28
CA GLY A 34 6.78 21.58 10.55
C GLY A 34 7.29 20.36 11.34
N PHE A 35 6.50 19.29 11.46
CA PHE A 35 6.93 18.07 12.14
C PHE A 35 7.84 17.21 11.28
N THR A 36 8.79 16.54 11.93
CA THR A 36 9.60 15.48 11.33
C THR A 36 8.81 14.17 11.29
N ILE A 37 8.73 13.54 10.12
CA ILE A 37 8.09 12.24 9.98
C ILE A 37 9.09 11.15 10.37
N VAL A 38 8.85 10.47 11.48
CA VAL A 38 9.71 9.38 11.97
C VAL A 38 9.40 8.06 11.26
N ALA A 39 8.13 7.74 11.07
CA ALA A 39 7.65 6.55 10.36
C ALA A 39 6.22 6.78 9.85
N ALA A 40 5.81 6.02 8.84
CA ALA A 40 4.44 6.02 8.31
C ALA A 40 4.12 4.66 7.66
N GLY A 41 2.85 4.24 7.68
CA GLY A 41 2.42 2.98 7.10
C GLY A 41 1.01 2.59 7.51
N LYS A 42 0.70 1.29 7.41
CA LYS A 42 -0.60 0.70 7.81
C LYS A 42 -0.41 -0.43 8.81
N GLY A 43 -1.51 -0.80 9.47
CA GLY A 43 -1.58 -1.99 10.32
C GLY A 43 -2.37 -3.14 9.67
N LYS A 44 -2.17 -4.34 10.20
CA LYS A 44 -3.06 -5.49 9.98
C LYS A 44 -3.51 -6.04 11.33
N ASN A 45 -4.75 -6.51 11.38
CA ASN A 45 -5.33 -7.09 12.60
C ASN A 45 -4.79 -8.48 12.94
N ASN A 46 -4.26 -9.20 11.94
CA ASN A 46 -3.81 -10.58 12.08
C ASN A 46 -2.38 -10.72 11.52
N PRO A 47 -1.57 -11.65 12.07
CA PRO A 47 -0.26 -11.97 11.52
C PRO A 47 -0.32 -12.38 10.05
N LEU A 48 0.80 -12.19 9.34
CA LEU A 48 0.95 -12.67 7.97
C LEU A 48 1.03 -14.20 7.94
N LYS A 49 0.50 -14.80 6.88
CA LYS A 49 0.72 -16.20 6.53
C LYS A 49 1.39 -16.26 5.17
N ILE A 50 2.72 -16.23 5.18
CA ILE A 50 3.58 -16.04 3.99
C ILE A 50 3.45 -17.21 3.00
N ASP A 51 3.10 -18.40 3.49
CA ASP A 51 2.89 -19.61 2.69
C ASP A 51 1.44 -19.78 2.19
N ALA A 52 0.59 -18.75 2.33
CA ALA A 52 -0.79 -18.80 1.88
C ALA A 52 -0.88 -18.94 0.35
N MET A 53 -1.65 -19.92 -0.12
CA MET A 53 -1.86 -20.17 -1.54
C MET A 53 -3.34 -19.98 -1.90
N PRO A 54 -3.69 -19.42 -3.08
CA PRO A 54 -5.10 -19.21 -3.46
C PRO A 54 -5.97 -20.47 -3.37
N ALA A 55 -5.40 -21.63 -3.66
CA ALA A 55 -6.08 -22.92 -3.56
C ALA A 55 -6.65 -23.22 -2.16
N ASP A 56 -6.01 -22.72 -1.10
CA ASP A 56 -6.45 -22.91 0.29
C ASP A 56 -7.60 -21.98 0.69
N TYR A 57 -7.84 -20.93 -0.11
CA TYR A 57 -8.76 -19.83 0.20
C TYR A 57 -9.95 -19.73 -0.76
N GLU A 58 -10.07 -20.62 -1.75
CA GLU A 58 -11.17 -20.62 -2.74
C GLU A 58 -12.56 -20.64 -2.10
N LYS A 59 -12.73 -21.45 -1.04
CA LYS A 59 -14.02 -21.54 -0.34
C LYS A 59 -14.39 -20.22 0.33
N GLU A 60 -13.49 -19.63 1.11
CA GLU A 60 -13.73 -18.35 1.78
C GLU A 60 -13.97 -17.23 0.75
N ALA A 61 -13.17 -17.21 -0.32
CA ALA A 61 -13.30 -16.24 -1.38
C ALA A 61 -14.67 -16.34 -2.08
N SER A 62 -15.14 -17.57 -2.35
CA SER A 62 -16.46 -17.82 -2.93
C SER A 62 -17.60 -17.39 -2.00
N GLU A 63 -17.53 -17.73 -0.71
CA GLU A 63 -18.50 -17.31 0.30
C GLU A 63 -18.60 -15.78 0.42
N ARG A 64 -17.48 -15.08 0.17
CA ARG A 64 -17.38 -13.61 0.19
C ARG A 64 -17.57 -12.96 -1.18
N ASN A 65 -17.89 -13.74 -2.23
CA ASN A 65 -18.02 -13.27 -3.61
C ASN A 65 -16.81 -12.44 -4.08
N MET A 66 -15.59 -12.92 -3.81
CA MET A 66 -14.34 -12.25 -4.17
C MET A 66 -13.34 -13.22 -4.80
N ASN A 67 -12.28 -12.67 -5.38
CA ASN A 67 -11.20 -13.46 -5.98
C ASN A 67 -10.23 -14.00 -4.90
N ALA A 68 -9.91 -15.29 -4.93
CA ALA A 68 -9.00 -15.91 -3.97
C ALA A 68 -7.58 -15.30 -4.00
N ARG A 69 -7.09 -14.84 -5.15
CA ARG A 69 -5.79 -14.15 -5.27
C ARG A 69 -5.80 -12.81 -4.54
N MET A 70 -6.90 -12.06 -4.65
CA MET A 70 -7.07 -10.82 -3.88
C MET A 70 -7.08 -11.11 -2.39
N LEU A 71 -7.77 -12.16 -1.95
CA LEU A 71 -7.78 -12.53 -0.53
C LEU A 71 -6.37 -12.88 -0.04
N VAL A 72 -5.64 -13.70 -0.80
CA VAL A 72 -4.30 -14.16 -0.42
C VAL A 72 -3.28 -13.04 -0.39
N GLU A 73 -3.29 -12.07 -1.31
CA GLU A 73 -2.32 -10.95 -1.26
C GLU A 73 -2.44 -10.08 0.01
N PHE A 74 -3.62 -10.07 0.65
CA PHE A 74 -3.78 -9.43 1.96
C PHE A 74 -3.24 -10.31 3.09
N VAL A 75 -3.30 -11.63 2.94
CA VAL A 75 -2.93 -12.60 3.98
C VAL A 75 -1.42 -12.85 4.00
N ASP A 76 -0.79 -13.01 2.85
CA ASP A 76 0.65 -13.26 2.71
C ASP A 76 1.51 -12.00 2.94
N GLY A 77 0.91 -10.81 2.79
CA GLY A 77 1.56 -9.51 2.96
C GLY A 77 1.94 -8.81 1.66
N SER A 78 1.74 -9.44 0.50
CA SER A 78 2.09 -8.90 -0.83
C SER A 78 1.46 -7.52 -1.08
N LYS A 79 0.17 -7.34 -0.76
CA LYS A 79 -0.51 -6.03 -0.90
C LYS A 79 0.05 -4.98 0.05
N THR A 80 0.38 -5.38 1.29
CA THR A 80 1.03 -4.47 2.26
C THR A 80 2.39 -4.01 1.75
N ALA A 81 3.21 -4.92 1.21
CA ALA A 81 4.52 -4.58 0.66
C ALA A 81 4.42 -3.57 -0.50
N ILE A 82 3.49 -3.79 -1.45
CA ILE A 82 3.27 -2.88 -2.59
C ILE A 82 2.85 -1.48 -2.11
N GLU A 83 1.95 -1.40 -1.14
CA GLU A 83 1.47 -0.12 -0.59
C GLU A 83 2.58 0.63 0.15
N MET A 84 3.38 -0.06 0.96
CA MET A 84 4.50 0.57 1.68
C MET A 84 5.57 1.10 0.71
N VAL A 85 5.83 0.37 -0.39
CA VAL A 85 6.72 0.84 -1.45
C VAL A 85 6.15 2.08 -2.16
N ALA A 86 4.84 2.16 -2.37
CA ALA A 86 4.21 3.36 -2.93
C ALA A 86 4.40 4.59 -2.03
N ILE A 87 4.24 4.43 -0.71
CA ILE A 87 4.50 5.50 0.27
C ILE A 87 5.98 5.89 0.25
N ALA A 88 6.89 4.92 0.31
CA ALA A 88 8.33 5.15 0.27
C ALA A 88 8.74 5.98 -0.96
N ASN A 89 8.32 5.55 -2.15
CA ASN A 89 8.61 6.21 -3.42
C ASN A 89 8.03 7.64 -3.52
N ALA A 90 6.92 7.92 -2.84
CA ALA A 90 6.29 9.24 -2.85
C ALA A 90 6.85 10.20 -1.79
N THR A 91 7.52 9.70 -0.76
CA THR A 91 7.88 10.49 0.44
C THR A 91 9.36 10.59 0.71
N GLY A 92 10.16 9.67 0.16
CA GLY A 92 11.58 9.50 0.48
C GLY A 92 11.83 8.71 1.76
N LEU A 93 10.78 8.22 2.44
CA LEU A 93 10.93 7.25 3.53
C LEU A 93 11.42 5.92 2.96
N VAL A 94 12.11 5.13 3.77
CA VAL A 94 12.66 3.83 3.37
C VAL A 94 12.31 2.76 4.41
N PRO A 95 12.18 1.48 4.01
CA PRO A 95 12.14 0.41 4.97
C PRO A 95 13.49 0.31 5.68
N ASP A 96 13.46 0.19 7.01
CA ASP A 96 14.67 0.09 7.83
C ASP A 96 15.43 -1.22 7.57
N VAL A 97 14.69 -2.30 7.29
CA VAL A 97 15.19 -3.61 6.85
C VAL A 97 14.34 -4.14 5.69
N PRO A 98 14.87 -5.04 4.84
CA PRO A 98 14.04 -5.76 3.86
C PRO A 98 12.85 -6.44 4.53
N GLY A 99 11.66 -6.22 3.97
CA GLY A 99 10.39 -6.78 4.45
C GLY A 99 10.10 -8.17 3.94
#